data_AF-A0A562NLN3-F1
#
_entry.id   AF-A0A562NLN3-F1
#
_cell.length_a   1.000
_cell.length_b   1.000
_cell.length_c   1.000
_cell.angle_alpha   90.00
_cell.angle_beta   90.00
_cell.angle_gamma   90.00
#
_symmetry.space_group_name_H-M   'P 1'
#
loop_
_entity.id
_entity.type
_entity.pdbx_description
1 polymer ?
#
loop_
_entity_poly.entity_id
_entity_poly.type
_entity_poly.pdbx_seq_one_letter_code
_entity_poly.pdbx_strand_id
1 'polypeptide(L)'
;MAATAQVGDIVHVSEAAAGLRCRWVVLGFVSSGQGRDAKLVRKNAHGTYSNCQKRPEILTLVERPVFRSGDKVSVDGNRGVFMSREADGAARVMLAARRKQFTGIGLIEIQAAVARMNYALFVIENRKL
;
A
#
# COMPACT_ATOMS: atom_id res chain seq x y z
N MET A 1 19.25 4.73 17.12
CA MET A 1 19.01 3.39 16.55
C MET A 1 18.13 3.55 15.32
N ALA A 2 18.54 3.08 14.15
CA ALA A 2 17.69 3.12 12.95
C ALA A 2 16.46 2.24 13.20
N ALA A 3 15.25 2.77 13.00
CA ALA A 3 14.03 1.99 13.17
C ALA A 3 14.01 0.86 12.15
N THR A 4 13.83 -0.37 12.59
CA THR A 4 13.67 -1.52 11.70
C THR A 4 12.46 -1.29 10.79
N ALA A 5 12.66 -1.43 9.48
CA ALA A 5 11.60 -1.32 8.49
C ALA A 5 10.53 -2.39 8.75
N GLN A 6 9.27 -2.07 8.47
CA GLN A 6 8.14 -3.00 8.56
C GLN A 6 7.21 -2.87 7.35
N VAL A 7 6.33 -3.85 7.16
CA VAL A 7 5.34 -3.83 6.07
C VAL A 7 4.46 -2.58 6.17
N GLY A 8 4.37 -1.85 5.06
CA GLY A 8 3.65 -0.59 4.93
C GLY A 8 4.49 0.66 5.18
N ASP A 9 5.72 0.54 5.67
CA ASP A 9 6.63 1.69 5.77
C ASP A 9 6.98 2.21 4.37
N ILE A 10 7.03 3.54 4.24
CA ILE A 10 7.53 4.24 3.07
C ILE A 10 9.02 4.50 3.29
N VAL A 11 9.86 4.09 2.35
CA VAL A 11 11.33 4.10 2.46
C VAL A 11 12.01 4.66 1.20
N HIS A 12 13.24 5.13 1.36
CA HIS A 12 14.19 5.32 0.26
C HIS A 12 15.26 4.23 0.30
N VAL A 13 15.82 3.89 -0.86
CA VAL A 13 17.00 3.03 -0.98
C VAL A 13 18.23 3.93 -1.09
N SER A 14 19.16 3.83 -0.15
CA SER A 14 20.35 4.71 -0.07
C SER A 14 21.34 4.53 -1.22
N GLU A 15 21.38 3.34 -1.83
CA GLU A 15 22.28 2.99 -2.95
C GLU A 15 21.79 3.44 -4.34
N ALA A 16 20.71 4.23 -4.46
CA ALA A 16 20.23 4.65 -5.77
C ALA A 16 21.28 5.53 -6.47
N ALA A 17 22.11 4.92 -7.31
CA ALA A 17 23.29 5.46 -8.01
C ALA A 17 23.02 6.61 -9.00
N ALA A 18 21.85 7.25 -8.94
CA ALA A 18 21.47 8.29 -9.87
C ALA A 18 20.41 9.22 -9.26
N GLY A 19 20.75 9.99 -8.22
CA GLY A 19 20.11 11.27 -7.81
C GLY A 19 18.62 11.32 -7.47
N LEU A 20 17.83 10.30 -7.81
CA LEU A 20 16.38 10.22 -7.66
C LEU A 20 16.07 9.33 -6.46
N ARG A 21 15.85 9.99 -5.32
CA ARG A 21 15.26 9.38 -4.12
C ARG A 21 13.82 8.96 -4.43
N CYS A 22 13.66 7.78 -5.01
CA CYS A 22 12.35 7.20 -5.26
C CYS A 22 11.78 6.65 -3.95
N ARG A 23 10.51 6.96 -3.65
CA ARG A 23 9.79 6.35 -2.54
C ARG A 23 9.31 4.95 -2.91
N TRP A 24 9.53 4.03 -1.98
CA TRP A 24 9.09 2.65 -2.06
C TRP A 24 8.27 2.31 -0.82
N VAL A 25 7.38 1.34 -0.92
CA VAL A 25 6.66 0.77 0.21
C VAL A 25 7.17 -0.63 0.46
N VAL A 26 7.42 -0.97 1.72
CA VAL A 26 7.79 -2.32 2.12
C VAL A 26 6.58 -3.24 2.00
N LEU A 27 6.62 -4.17 1.05
CA LEU A 27 5.57 -5.15 0.78
C LEU A 27 5.64 -6.36 1.73
N GLY A 28 6.86 -6.72 2.14
CA GLY A 28 7.12 -7.95 2.89
C GLY A 28 8.62 -8.18 3.02
N PHE A 29 8.97 -9.34 3.55
CA PHE A 29 10.36 -9.76 3.69
C PHE A 29 10.52 -11.18 3.19
N VAL A 30 11.63 -11.45 2.52
CA VAL A 30 11.96 -12.75 1.93
C VAL A 30 13.30 -13.22 2.50
N SER A 31 13.39 -14.48 2.87
CA SER A 31 14.65 -15.08 3.29
C SER A 31 15.53 -15.32 2.05
N SER A 32 16.78 -14.87 2.10
CA SER A 32 17.81 -15.16 1.11
C SER A 32 18.99 -15.86 1.80
N GLY A 33 19.87 -16.52 1.02
CA GLY A 33 21.04 -17.19 1.57
C GLY A 33 22.01 -16.25 2.31
N GLN A 34 21.84 -14.93 2.16
CA GLN A 34 22.66 -13.89 2.79
C GLN A 34 21.93 -13.10 3.88
N GLY A 35 20.69 -13.48 4.24
CA GLY A 35 19.91 -12.81 5.28
C GLY A 35 18.44 -12.66 4.93
N ARG A 36 17.84 -11.55 5.34
CA ARG A 36 16.41 -11.25 5.12
C ARG A 36 16.29 -9.98 4.31
N ASP A 37 15.86 -10.09 3.07
CA ASP A 37 15.68 -8.95 2.18
C ASP A 37 14.26 -8.38 2.30
N ALA A 38 14.14 -7.06 2.23
CA ALA A 38 12.86 -6.38 2.13
C ALA A 38 12.39 -6.41 0.66
N LYS A 39 11.18 -6.90 0.43
CA LYS A 39 10.49 -6.77 -0.85
C LYS A 39 9.86 -5.38 -0.92
N LEU A 40 10.28 -4.59 -1.88
CA LEU A 40 9.82 -3.22 -2.07
C LEU A 40 8.90 -3.13 -3.29
N VAL A 41 7.89 -2.27 -3.20
CA VAL A 41 6.97 -1.99 -4.30
C VAL A 41 6.72 -0.49 -4.40
N ARG A 42 6.51 -0.01 -5.62
CA ARG A 42 6.06 1.36 -5.89
C ARG A 42 5.12 1.36 -7.09
N LYS A 43 4.26 2.37 -7.16
CA LYS A 43 3.49 2.69 -8.36
C LYS A 43 4.23 3.77 -9.15
N ASN A 44 4.31 3.64 -10.46
CA ASN A 44 4.90 4.66 -11.33
C ASN A 44 3.83 5.63 -11.84
N ALA A 45 4.26 6.67 -12.56
CA ALA A 45 3.37 7.69 -13.13
C ALA A 45 2.36 7.13 -14.14
N HIS A 46 2.65 5.97 -14.74
CA HIS A 46 1.78 5.30 -15.71
C HIS A 46 0.79 4.33 -15.05
N GLY A 47 0.75 4.29 -13.71
CA GLY A 47 -0.15 3.44 -12.95
C GLY A 47 0.27 1.98 -12.83
N THR A 48 1.41 1.58 -13.41
CA THR A 48 1.96 0.23 -13.26
C THR A 48 2.87 0.13 -12.04
N TYR A 49 3.10 -1.10 -11.59
CA TYR A 49 3.90 -1.37 -10.40
C TYR A 49 5.32 -1.77 -10.77
N SER A 50 6.30 -1.26 -10.03
CA SER A 50 7.68 -1.73 -10.04
C SER A 50 8.00 -2.33 -8.68
N ASN A 51 8.83 -3.37 -8.67
CA ASN A 51 9.26 -4.00 -7.44
C ASN A 51 10.78 -4.27 -7.48
N CYS A 52 11.40 -4.34 -6.32
CA CYS A 52 12.78 -4.76 -6.16
C CYS A 52 12.98 -5.39 -4.77
N GLN A 53 14.12 -6.03 -4.56
CA GLN A 53 14.51 -6.58 -3.26
C GLN A 53 15.80 -5.91 -2.82
N LYS A 54 15.82 -5.46 -1.56
CA LYS A 54 16.97 -4.76 -0.99
C LYS A 54 17.15 -5.17 0.46
N ARG A 55 18.41 -5.22 0.87
CA ARG A 55 18.81 -5.43 2.26
C ARG A 55 18.21 -4.33 3.16
N PRO A 56 17.63 -4.65 4.33
CA PRO A 56 17.02 -3.65 5.21
C PRO A 56 17.98 -2.55 5.66
N GLU A 57 19.28 -2.84 5.73
CA GLU A 57 20.33 -1.94 6.22
C GLU A 57 20.55 -0.72 5.31
N ILE A 58 20.20 -0.84 4.03
CA ILE A 58 20.30 0.25 3.04
C ILE A 58 18.97 0.98 2.84
N LEU A 59 17.98 0.74 3.71
CA LEU A 59 16.70 1.44 3.68
C LEU A 59 16.70 2.59 4.67
N THR A 60 16.28 3.76 4.20
CA THR A 60 16.00 4.91 5.05
C THR A 60 14.49 5.09 5.17
N LEU A 61 13.96 5.01 6.39
CA LEU A 61 12.55 5.27 6.67
C LEU A 61 12.19 6.72 6.32
N VAL A 62 11.14 6.90 5.54
CA VAL A 62 10.58 8.20 5.15
C VAL A 62 9.32 8.48 5.97
N GLU A 63 8.39 7.55 5.97
CA GLU A 63 7.12 7.67 6.68
C GLU A 63 6.67 6.28 7.14
N ARG A 64 6.02 6.24 8.30
CA ARG A 64 5.29 5.08 8.79
C ARG A 64 3.80 5.41 8.82
N PRO A 65 3.05 5.15 7.73
CA PRO A 65 1.65 5.49 7.66
C PRO A 65 0.84 4.77 8.75
N VAL A 66 0.11 5.57 9.52
CA VAL A 66 -0.89 5.09 10.50
C VAL A 66 -2.26 5.50 9.98
N PHE A 67 -3.18 4.54 9.93
CA PHE A 67 -4.59 4.76 9.63
C PHE A 67 -5.41 4.40 10.86
N ARG A 68 -6.42 5.22 11.15
CA ARG A 68 -7.35 5.03 12.26
C ARG A 68 -8.69 4.57 11.74
N SER A 69 -9.37 3.74 12.51
CA SER A 69 -10.75 3.36 12.20
C SER A 69 -11.59 4.62 11.99
N GLY A 70 -12.31 4.69 10.88
CA GLY A 70 -13.08 5.89 10.50
C GLY A 70 -12.39 6.78 9.46
N ASP A 71 -11.09 6.60 9.19
CA ASP A 71 -10.39 7.38 8.17
C ASP A 71 -11.00 7.14 6.78
N LYS A 72 -11.20 8.23 6.03
CA LYS A 72 -11.67 8.18 4.65
C LYS A 72 -10.53 7.71 3.75
N VAL A 73 -10.77 6.64 3.00
CA VAL A 73 -9.77 5.96 2.16
C VAL A 73 -10.40 5.49 0.85
N SER A 74 -9.58 5.01 -0.07
CA SER A 74 -10.03 4.35 -1.29
C SER A 74 -9.44 2.94 -1.44
N VAL A 75 -10.19 2.10 -2.16
CA VAL A 75 -9.75 0.81 -2.67
C VAL A 75 -10.14 0.71 -4.13
N ASP A 76 -9.15 0.56 -5.00
CA ASP A 76 -9.32 0.56 -6.45
C ASP A 76 -10.18 1.75 -6.95
N GLY A 77 -9.91 2.94 -6.41
CA GLY A 77 -10.64 4.17 -6.72
C GLY A 77 -12.04 4.27 -6.11
N ASN A 78 -12.53 3.24 -5.42
CA ASN A 78 -13.81 3.27 -4.72
C ASN A 78 -13.63 3.82 -3.30
N ARG A 79 -14.49 4.77 -2.92
CA ARG A 79 -14.45 5.38 -1.58
C ARG A 79 -14.91 4.40 -0.52
N GLY A 80 -14.23 4.45 0.63
CA GLY A 80 -14.57 3.68 1.80
C GLY A 80 -14.03 4.29 3.08
N VAL A 81 -14.19 3.53 4.16
CA VAL A 81 -13.75 3.88 5.52
C VAL A 81 -12.82 2.78 6.01
N PHE A 82 -11.62 3.16 6.44
CA PHE A 82 -10.70 2.20 7.04
C PHE A 82 -11.30 1.65 8.33
N MET A 83 -11.29 0.33 8.49
CA MET A 83 -11.81 -0.34 9.67
C MET A 83 -10.66 -0.75 10.59
N SER A 84 -9.75 -1.58 10.08
CA SER A 84 -8.65 -2.12 10.87
C SER A 84 -7.52 -2.66 9.99
N ARG A 85 -6.34 -2.81 10.62
CA ARG A 85 -5.26 -3.64 10.11
C ARG A 85 -5.34 -5.00 10.79
N GLU A 86 -5.45 -6.06 9.99
CA GLU A 86 -5.49 -7.44 10.49
C GLU A 86 -4.09 -7.92 10.89
N ALA A 87 -4.05 -8.94 11.75
CA ALA A 87 -2.80 -9.51 12.27
C ALA A 87 -1.89 -10.08 11.18
N ASP A 88 -2.48 -10.55 10.08
CA ASP A 88 -1.75 -11.08 8.93
C ASP A 88 -1.29 -9.99 7.93
N GLY A 89 -1.52 -8.71 8.27
CA GLY A 89 -1.05 -7.57 7.49
C GLY A 89 -1.99 -7.13 6.37
N ALA A 90 -3.26 -7.58 6.37
CA ALA A 90 -4.29 -7.01 5.49
C ALA A 90 -4.91 -5.72 6.07
N ALA A 91 -5.34 -4.81 5.20
CA ALA A 91 -6.23 -3.69 5.53
C ALA A 91 -7.69 -4.10 5.27
N ARG A 92 -8.58 -3.86 6.23
CA ARG A 92 -10.03 -3.93 6.04
C ARG A 92 -10.61 -2.55 5.81
N VAL A 93 -11.43 -2.43 4.78
CA VAL A 93 -12.10 -1.18 4.41
C VAL A 93 -13.57 -1.45 4.19
N MET A 94 -14.44 -0.66 4.83
CA MET A 94 -15.86 -0.63 4.54
C MET A 94 -16.08 0.22 3.30
N LEU A 95 -16.46 -0.39 2.18
CA LEU A 95 -16.82 0.33 0.96
C LEU A 95 -18.22 0.91 1.09
N ALA A 96 -18.37 2.16 0.63
CA ALA A 96 -19.68 2.79 0.57
C ALA A 96 -20.56 2.09 -0.49
N ALA A 97 -21.86 2.01 -0.22
CA ALA A 97 -22.83 1.60 -1.22
C ALA A 97 -22.75 2.55 -2.44
N ARG A 98 -22.89 1.99 -3.63
CA ARG A 98 -22.76 2.74 -4.89
C ARG A 98 -23.76 2.25 -5.93
N ARG A 99 -24.08 3.14 -6.86
CA ARG A 99 -24.97 2.86 -7.98
C ARG A 99 -24.21 3.07 -9.28
N LYS A 100 -24.43 2.17 -10.24
CA LYS A 100 -23.92 2.32 -11.60
C LYS A 100 -25.08 2.27 -12.57
N GLN A 101 -25.29 3.38 -13.28
CA GLN A 101 -26.29 3.47 -14.35
C GLN A 101 -25.70 2.88 -15.63
N PHE A 102 -26.46 2.02 -16.29
CA PHE A 102 -26.17 1.53 -17.64
C PHE A 102 -27.21 2.09 -18.60
N THR A 103 -26.74 2.84 -19.60
CA THR A 103 -27.59 3.44 -20.63
C THR A 103 -28.41 2.34 -21.32
N GLY A 104 -29.73 2.50 -21.34
CA GLY A 104 -30.66 1.58 -22.02
C GLY A 104 -30.95 0.26 -21.29
N ILE A 105 -30.30 -0.03 -20.15
CA ILE A 105 -30.48 -1.32 -19.43
C ILE A 105 -31.06 -1.11 -18.02
N GLY A 106 -30.71 0.00 -17.35
CA GLY A 106 -31.18 0.29 -15.99
C GLY A 106 -30.02 0.55 -15.01
N LEU A 107 -30.26 0.34 -13.72
CA LEU A 107 -29.27 0.59 -12.65
C LEU A 107 -28.85 -0.71 -11.96
N ILE A 108 -27.59 -0.77 -11.55
CA ILE A 108 -27.08 -1.76 -10.60
C ILE A 108 -26.79 -1.02 -9.29
N GLU A 109 -27.34 -1.54 -8.19
CA GLU A 109 -27.01 -1.11 -6.84
C GLU A 109 -26.05 -2.12 -6.19
N ILE A 110 -24.90 -1.61 -5.75
CA ILE A 110 -23.90 -2.38 -5.01
C ILE A 110 -23.98 -1.90 -3.57
N GLN A 111 -24.45 -2.76 -2.68
CA GLN A 111 -24.57 -2.46 -1.26
C GLN A 111 -23.20 -2.33 -0.58
N ALA A 112 -23.19 -1.85 0.67
CA ALA A 112 -21.98 -1.75 1.46
C ALA A 112 -21.31 -3.13 1.59
N ALA A 113 -19.99 -3.16 1.45
CA ALA A 113 -19.21 -4.38 1.47
C ALA A 113 -17.85 -4.14 2.16
N VAL A 114 -17.31 -5.19 2.77
CA VAL A 114 -15.96 -5.14 3.35
C VAL A 114 -14.96 -5.60 2.31
N ALA A 115 -14.08 -4.68 1.89
CA ALA A 115 -12.90 -5.00 1.11
C ALA A 115 -11.73 -5.37 2.01
N ARG A 116 -10.95 -6.35 1.57
CA ARG A 116 -9.74 -6.83 2.23
C ARG A 116 -8.59 -6.76 1.24
N MET A 117 -7.51 -6.06 1.57
CA MET A 117 -6.37 -5.90 0.66
C MET A 117 -5.04 -5.91 1.39
N ASN A 118 -3.94 -6.17 0.68
CA ASN A 118 -2.61 -6.08 1.27
C ASN A 118 -2.32 -4.65 1.77
N TYR A 119 -1.82 -4.50 3.00
CA TYR A 119 -1.61 -3.18 3.61
C TYR A 119 -0.58 -2.31 2.88
N ALA A 120 0.46 -2.89 2.26
CA ALA A 120 1.42 -2.10 1.49
C ALA A 120 0.78 -1.52 0.22
N LEU A 121 -0.06 -2.29 -0.47
CA LEU A 121 -0.82 -1.77 -1.62
C LEU A 121 -1.85 -0.72 -1.19
N PHE A 122 -2.46 -0.91 -0.03
CA PHE A 122 -3.36 0.08 0.55
C PHE A 122 -2.66 1.40 0.85
N VAL A 123 -1.43 1.35 1.40
CA VAL A 123 -0.57 2.53 1.61
C VAL A 123 -0.29 3.23 0.28
N ILE A 124 0.10 2.49 -0.77
CA ILE A 124 0.37 3.06 -2.10
C ILE A 124 -0.85 3.82 -2.64
N GLU A 125 -2.05 3.29 -2.45
CA GLU A 125 -3.26 3.92 -2.95
C GLU A 125 -3.63 5.18 -2.14
N ASN A 126 -3.40 5.16 -0.82
CA ASN A 126 -3.90 6.18 0.11
C ASN A 126 -2.83 7.17 0.62
N ARG A 127 -1.62 7.12 0.08
CA ARG A 127 -0.52 8.05 0.36
C ARG A 127 0.16 8.50 -0.93
N LYS A 128 0.69 9.73 -0.91
CA LYS A 128 1.45 10.29 -2.04
C LYS A 128 2.89 9.76 -1.99
N LEU A 129 3.20 8.81 -2.85
CA LEU A 129 4.55 8.30 -3.10
C LEU A 129 5.31 9.18 -4.10
#